data_AF-A0A4Y1ZXA0-F1
#
_entry.id   AF-A0A4Y1ZXA0-F1
#
_cell.length_a   1.000
_cell.length_b   1.000
_cell.length_c   1.000
_cell.angle_alpha   90.00
_cell.angle_beta   90.00
_cell.angle_gamma   90.00
#
_symmetry.space_group_name_H-M   'P 1'
#
loop_
_entity.id
_entity.type
_entity.pdbx_description
1 polymer ?
#
loop_
_entity_poly.entity_id
_entity_poly.type
_entity_poly.pdbx_seq_one_letter_code
_entity_poly.pdbx_strand_id
1 'polypeptide(L)'
;MLCFFAASSLIQVFTAFKQKTARAFGWEIFDHLPYSPDIAPSDFHLFLKLKEFPDGERFGSDEELKNAVTTWLNELAAEEYNMGILKLVDRYDKCLNVGGVDYVEKRRKLPVYDRIVFFQ
;
A
#
# COMPACT_ATOMS: atom_id res chain seq x y z
N MET A 1 7.64 5.64 29.84
CA MET A 1 7.22 4.23 30.03
C MET A 1 5.71 4.05 29.83
N LEU A 2 4.83 4.89 30.41
CA LEU A 2 3.36 4.78 30.25
C LEU A 2 2.83 4.97 28.82
N CYS A 3 3.44 5.82 27.98
CA CYS A 3 2.99 6.02 26.60
C CYS A 3 3.14 4.79 25.69
N PHE A 4 4.13 3.93 25.96
CA PHE A 4 4.33 2.69 25.20
C PHE A 4 3.25 1.64 25.49
N PHE A 5 2.76 1.56 26.74
CA PHE A 5 1.69 0.64 27.11
C PHE A 5 0.35 1.03 26.47
N ALA A 6 0.06 2.33 26.41
CA ALA A 6 -1.16 2.82 25.77
C ALA A 6 -1.16 2.58 24.24
N ALA A 7 -0.03 2.84 23.57
CA ALA A 7 0.12 2.57 22.13
C ALA A 7 -0.01 1.07 21.81
N SER A 8 0.62 0.21 22.62
CA SER A 8 0.49 -1.25 22.49
C SER A 8 -0.97 -1.69 22.66
N SER A 9 -1.66 -1.17 23.68
CA SER A 9 -3.09 -1.47 23.93
C SER A 9 -4.00 -1.05 22.77
N LEU A 10 -3.81 0.15 22.22
CA LEU A 10 -4.60 0.65 21.09
C LEU A 10 -4.38 -0.16 19.81
N ILE A 11 -3.13 -0.57 19.53
CA ILE A 11 -2.82 -1.44 18.38
C ILE A 11 -3.51 -2.80 18.51
N GLN A 12 -3.52 -3.38 19.71
CA GLN A 12 -4.21 -4.65 19.98
C GLN A 12 -5.72 -4.52 19.78
N VAL A 13 -6.33 -3.45 20.31
CA VAL A 13 -7.78 -3.19 20.14
C VAL A 13 -8.14 -3.00 18.67
N PHE A 14 -7.35 -2.25 17.91
CA PHE A 14 -7.57 -2.05 16.48
C PHE A 14 -7.43 -3.35 15.67
N THR A 15 -6.43 -4.17 16.01
CA THR A 15 -6.21 -5.47 15.36
C THR A 15 -7.35 -6.44 15.67
N ALA A 16 -7.79 -6.51 16.93
CA ALA A 16 -8.93 -7.33 17.34
C ALA A 16 -10.23 -6.88 16.65
N PHE A 17 -10.45 -5.57 16.51
CA PHE A 17 -11.60 -5.03 15.78
C PHE A 17 -11.55 -5.40 14.29
N LYS A 18 -10.41 -5.23 13.62
CA LYS A 18 -10.22 -5.65 12.23
C LYS A 18 -10.52 -7.13 12.03
N GLN A 19 -9.95 -7.99 12.88
CA GLN A 19 -10.17 -9.43 12.82
C GLN A 19 -11.63 -9.82 13.06
N LYS A 20 -12.28 -9.20 14.05
CA LYS A 20 -13.69 -9.44 14.34
C LYS A 20 -14.58 -9.08 13.15
N THR A 21 -14.34 -7.93 12.54
CA THR A 21 -15.10 -7.46 11.38
C THR A 21 -14.86 -8.33 10.16
N ALA A 22 -13.60 -8.66 9.83
CA ALA A 22 -13.29 -9.54 8.71
C ALA A 22 -13.96 -10.92 8.84
N ARG A 23 -13.89 -11.52 10.05
CA ARG A 23 -14.58 -12.79 10.33
C ARG A 23 -16.10 -12.69 10.18
N ALA A 24 -16.70 -11.56 10.57
CA ALA A 24 -18.13 -11.33 10.40
C ALA A 24 -18.55 -11.29 8.92
N PHE A 25 -17.67 -10.84 8.02
CA PHE A 25 -17.87 -10.88 6.57
C PHE A 25 -17.36 -12.17 5.91
N GLY A 26 -16.80 -13.11 6.68
CA GLY A 26 -16.22 -14.35 6.16
C GLY A 26 -14.92 -14.15 5.36
N TRP A 27 -14.22 -13.04 5.57
CA TRP A 27 -12.97 -12.73 4.87
C TRP A 27 -11.77 -13.33 5.59
N GLU A 28 -10.88 -13.92 4.81
CA GLU A 28 -9.57 -14.34 5.29
C GLU A 28 -8.63 -13.12 5.30
N ILE A 29 -7.90 -12.96 6.41
CA ILE A 29 -6.89 -11.92 6.55
C ILE A 29 -5.55 -12.53 6.16
N PHE A 30 -4.91 -11.94 5.16
CA PHE A 30 -3.56 -12.32 4.78
C PHE A 30 -2.52 -11.71 5.75
N ASP A 31 -1.56 -12.51 6.21
CA ASP A 31 -0.49 -12.04 7.09
C ASP A 31 0.46 -11.11 6.33
N HIS A 32 0.52 -9.85 6.77
CA HIS A 32 1.37 -8.84 6.17
C HIS A 32 2.48 -8.43 7.15
N LEU A 33 3.73 -8.54 6.72
CA LEU A 33 4.87 -8.11 7.50
C LEU A 33 4.83 -6.59 7.74
N PRO A 34 5.23 -6.09 8.93
CA PRO A 34 5.38 -4.66 9.15
C PRO A 34 6.30 -4.03 8.09
N TYR A 35 5.94 -2.83 7.61
CA TYR A 35 6.77 -2.03 6.70
C TYR A 35 7.19 -2.70 5.38
N SER A 36 6.33 -3.52 4.79
CA SER A 36 6.60 -4.24 3.53
C SER A 36 5.81 -3.69 2.32
N PRO A 37 6.07 -2.45 1.86
CA PRO A 37 5.36 -1.87 0.71
C PRO A 37 5.63 -2.67 -0.59
N ASP A 38 6.76 -3.39 -0.67
CA ASP A 38 7.12 -4.24 -1.81
C ASP A 38 6.17 -5.43 -2.00
N ILE A 39 5.34 -5.73 -1.00
CA ILE A 39 4.39 -6.85 -0.97
C ILE A 39 2.94 -6.34 -1.13
N ALA A 40 2.69 -5.03 -0.99
CA ALA A 40 1.35 -4.48 -1.17
C ALA A 40 1.11 -4.12 -2.65
N PRO A 41 0.18 -4.79 -3.38
CA PRO A 41 -0.09 -4.48 -4.79
C PRO A 41 -0.54 -3.02 -5.02
N SER A 42 -1.19 -2.41 -4.02
CA SER A 42 -1.50 -0.99 -4.05
C SER A 42 -0.24 -0.14 -4.16
N ASP A 43 0.81 -0.46 -3.39
CA ASP A 43 2.01 0.36 -3.29
C ASP A 43 2.97 0.13 -4.45
N PHE A 44 3.27 -1.14 -4.79
CA PHE A 44 4.24 -1.44 -5.85
C PHE A 44 3.66 -1.40 -7.26
N HIS A 45 2.33 -1.32 -7.43
CA HIS A 45 1.71 -1.32 -8.75
C HIS A 45 0.72 -0.16 -8.93
N LEU A 46 -0.41 -0.15 -8.22
CA LEU A 46 -1.48 0.82 -8.47
C LEU A 46 -1.05 2.27 -8.23
N PHE A 47 -0.39 2.56 -7.11
CA PHE A 47 0.09 3.91 -6.79
C PHE A 47 1.28 4.35 -7.63
N LEU A 48 2.09 3.40 -8.14
CA LEU A 48 3.10 3.74 -9.13
C LEU A 48 2.44 4.21 -10.44
N LYS A 49 1.37 3.53 -10.87
CA LYS A 49 0.57 3.94 -12.04
C LYS A 49 -0.16 5.25 -11.82
N LEU A 50 -0.71 5.46 -10.62
CA LEU A 50 -1.35 6.73 -10.27
C LEU A 50 -0.35 7.91 -10.29
N LYS A 51 0.93 7.68 -10.01
CA LYS A 51 1.97 8.71 -10.17
C LYS A 51 2.33 9.01 -11.62
N GLU A 52 2.01 8.12 -12.56
CA GLU A 52 2.18 8.36 -14.01
C GLU A 52 1.01 9.19 -14.57
N PHE A 53 -0.14 9.24 -13.87
CA PHE A 53 -1.22 10.19 -14.16
C PHE A 53 -0.69 11.63 -14.07
N PRO A 54 -1.14 12.58 -14.92
CA PRO A 54 -0.49 13.87 -15.13
C PRO A 54 0.00 14.52 -13.84
N ASP A 55 1.32 14.46 -13.66
CA ASP A 55 2.00 15.00 -12.49
C ASP A 55 1.99 16.54 -12.63
N GLY A 56 1.07 17.20 -11.94
CA GLY A 56 0.96 18.67 -11.96
C GLY A 56 -0.44 19.27 -12.01
N GLU A 57 -1.50 18.48 -12.08
CA GLU A 57 -2.86 19.01 -11.90
C GLU A 57 -3.06 19.46 -10.45
N ARG A 58 -3.40 20.76 -10.29
CA ARG A 58 -3.87 21.30 -9.03
C ARG A 58 -5.38 21.26 -9.03
N PHE A 59 -5.96 20.45 -8.16
CA PHE A 59 -7.40 20.44 -7.94
C PHE A 59 -7.78 21.63 -7.06
N GLY A 60 -8.84 22.34 -7.43
CA GLY A 60 -9.37 23.48 -6.68
C GLY A 60 -10.25 23.06 -5.50
N SER A 61 -10.67 21.79 -5.46
CA SER A 61 -11.47 21.22 -4.37
C SER A 61 -11.26 19.72 -4.22
N ASP A 62 -11.64 19.18 -3.06
CA ASP A 62 -11.64 17.74 -2.80
C ASP A 62 -12.58 16.98 -3.75
N GLU A 63 -13.68 17.60 -4.19
CA GLU A 63 -14.62 16.96 -5.13
C GLU A 63 -14.04 16.85 -6.54
N GLU A 64 -13.29 17.86 -7.01
CA GLU A 64 -12.54 17.75 -8.25
C GLU A 64 -11.50 16.63 -8.20
N LEU A 65 -10.74 16.56 -7.10
CA LEU A 65 -9.75 15.49 -6.88
C LEU A 65 -10.41 14.10 -6.89
N LYS A 66 -11.51 13.92 -6.15
CA LYS A 66 -12.25 12.65 -6.11
C LYS A 66 -12.75 12.26 -7.49
N ASN A 67 -13.31 13.19 -8.25
CA ASN A 67 -13.82 12.93 -9.59
C ASN A 67 -12.70 12.54 -10.56
N ALA A 68 -11.56 13.24 -10.52
CA ALA A 68 -10.40 12.93 -11.34
C ALA A 68 -9.84 11.53 -11.04
N VAL A 69 -9.61 11.21 -9.77
CA VAL A 69 -9.11 9.89 -9.35
C VAL A 69 -10.11 8.78 -9.68
N THR A 70 -11.41 9.02 -9.49
CA THR A 70 -12.46 8.04 -9.82
C THR A 70 -12.51 7.78 -11.32
N THR A 71 -12.42 8.82 -12.14
CA THR A 71 -12.39 8.71 -13.60
C THR A 71 -11.17 7.91 -14.04
N TRP A 72 -9.98 8.23 -13.52
CA TRP A 72 -8.76 7.50 -13.81
C TRP A 72 -8.85 6.01 -13.43
N LEU A 73 -9.37 5.69 -12.23
CA LEU A 73 -9.56 4.30 -11.79
C LEU A 73 -10.51 3.52 -12.70
N ASN A 74 -11.56 4.17 -13.21
CA ASN A 74 -12.54 3.57 -14.11
C ASN A 74 -12.00 3.37 -15.53
N GLU A 75 -11.09 4.24 -15.99
CA GLU A 75 -10.42 4.13 -17.28
C GLU A 75 -9.25 3.14 -17.27
N LEU A 76 -8.71 2.82 -16.09
CA LEU A 76 -7.61 1.87 -15.94
C LEU A 76 -8.05 0.48 -16.41
N ALA A 77 -7.27 -0.11 -17.33
CA ALA A 77 -7.59 -1.41 -17.91
C ALA A 77 -7.65 -2.50 -16.83
N ALA A 78 -8.63 -3.40 -16.92
CA ALA A 78 -8.78 -4.54 -16.02
C ALA A 78 -7.49 -5.39 -15.93
N GLU A 79 -6.74 -5.46 -17.03
CA GLU A 79 -5.46 -6.17 -17.10
C GLU A 79 -4.39 -5.57 -16.17
N GLU A 80 -4.39 -4.26 -15.92
CA GLU A 80 -3.46 -3.66 -14.96
C GLU A 80 -3.74 -4.17 -13.54
N TYR A 81 -5.01 -4.21 -13.13
CA TYR A 81 -5.36 -4.80 -11.83
C TYR A 81 -4.94 -6.27 -11.74
N ASN A 82 -5.20 -7.07 -12.77
CA ASN A 82 -4.78 -8.47 -12.84
C ASN A 82 -3.26 -8.62 -12.74
N MET A 83 -2.51 -7.83 -13.50
CA MET A 83 -1.04 -7.84 -13.47
C MET A 83 -0.49 -7.48 -12.09
N GLY A 84 -1.08 -6.50 -11.40
CA GLY A 84 -0.70 -6.14 -10.03
C GLY A 84 -0.87 -7.30 -9.05
N ILE A 85 -2.01 -8.00 -9.13
CA ILE A 85 -2.29 -9.17 -8.28
C ILE A 85 -1.40 -10.36 -8.65
N LEU A 86 -1.16 -10.64 -9.93
CA LEU A 86 -0.30 -11.75 -10.35
C LEU A 86 1.16 -11.56 -9.92
N LYS A 87 1.68 -10.32 -9.98
CA LYS A 87 3.02 -9.97 -9.49
C LYS A 87 3.21 -10.20 -8.00
N LEU A 88 2.11 -10.31 -7.23
CA LEU A 88 2.16 -10.59 -5.80
C LEU A 88 2.79 -11.97 -5.54
N VAL A 89 2.47 -12.97 -6.37
CA VAL A 89 2.99 -14.34 -6.23
C VAL A 89 4.52 -14.35 -6.36
N ASP A 90 5.05 -13.72 -7.41
CA ASP A 90 6.48 -13.62 -7.65
C ASP A 90 7.22 -12.85 -6.55
N ARG A 91 6.57 -11.81 -6.00
CA ARG A 91 7.14 -10.98 -4.93
C ARG A 91 7.17 -11.71 -3.60
N TYR A 92 6.14 -12.51 -3.28
CA TYR A 92 6.15 -13.37 -2.10
C TYR A 92 7.25 -14.42 -2.18
N ASP A 93 7.39 -15.10 -3.33
CA ASP A 93 8.45 -16.09 -3.51
C ASP A 93 9.85 -15.48 -3.29
N LYS A 94 10.09 -14.29 -3.86
CA LYS A 94 11.33 -13.55 -3.61
C LYS A 94 11.50 -13.16 -2.14
N CYS A 95 10.46 -12.67 -1.47
CA CYS A 95 10.53 -12.30 -0.05
C CYS A 95 10.92 -13.50 0.83
N LEU A 96 10.34 -14.67 0.57
CA LEU A 96 10.66 -15.91 1.28
C LEU A 96 12.11 -16.36 1.01
N ASN A 97 12.56 -16.29 -0.24
CA ASN A 97 13.91 -16.67 -0.64
C ASN A 97 15.01 -15.75 -0.07
N VAL A 98 14.68 -14.49 0.23
CA VAL A 98 15.58 -13.53 0.88
C VAL A 98 15.48 -13.62 2.43
N GLY A 99 14.69 -14.57 2.95
CA GLY A 99 14.53 -14.80 4.40
C GLY A 99 13.68 -13.74 5.10
N GLY A 100 12.93 -12.91 4.36
CA GLY A 100 12.05 -11.87 4.93
C GLY A 100 12.77 -10.73 5.65
N VAL A 101 14.11 -10.66 5.57
CA VAL A 101 14.93 -9.63 6.25
C VAL A 101 15.31 -8.45 5.36
N ASP A 102 15.19 -8.58 4.04
CA ASP A 102 15.58 -7.54 3.07
C ASP A 102 14.48 -7.30 2.02
N TYR A 103 14.49 -6.09 1.46
CA TYR A 103 13.52 -5.60 0.48
C TYR A 103 13.61 -6.38 -0.84
N VAL A 104 12.45 -6.65 -1.47
CA VAL A 104 12.39 -7.45 -2.70
C VAL A 104 12.98 -6.68 -3.89
N GLU A 105 12.93 -5.35 -3.86
CA GLU A 105 13.54 -4.49 -4.88
C GLU A 105 14.45 -3.43 -4.24
N LYS A 106 15.68 -3.29 -4.74
CA LYS A 106 16.54 -2.14 -4.44
C LYS A 106 15.86 -0.88 -4.99
N ARG A 107 15.55 0.08 -4.12
CA ARG A 107 15.00 1.39 -4.52
C ARG A 107 15.78 1.94 -5.71
N ARG A 108 15.15 2.03 -6.89
CA ARG A 108 15.67 2.92 -7.94
C ARG A 108 15.72 4.30 -7.30
N LYS A 109 16.91 4.91 -7.25
CA LYS A 109 17.06 6.31 -6.85
C LYS A 109 16.31 7.16 -7.89
N LEU A 110 15.02 7.37 -7.67
CA LEU A 110 14.27 8.38 -8.40
C LEU A 110 14.77 9.73 -7.87
N PRO A 111 15.30 10.63 -8.73
CA PRO A 111 16.06 11.81 -8.32
C PRO A 111 15.27 12.86 -7.51
N VAL A 112 13.99 12.60 -7.22
CA VAL A 112 13.05 13.56 -6.59
C VAL A 112 12.80 13.27 -5.10
N TYR A 113 13.15 12.07 -4.60
CA TYR A 113 12.75 11.63 -3.25
C TYR A 113 13.64 12.12 -2.10
N ASP A 114 14.71 12.86 -2.37
CA ASP A 114 15.58 13.41 -1.30
C ASP A 114 14.98 14.62 -0.57
N ARG A 115 13.80 15.12 -0.98
CA ARG A 115 13.20 16.35 -0.39
C ARG A 115 11.83 16.21 0.28
N ILE A 116 11.19 15.05 0.28
CA ILE A 116 9.91 14.88 0.98
C ILE A 116 10.15 14.03 2.22
N VAL A 117 10.32 14.78 3.31
CA VAL A 117 10.56 14.36 4.68
C VAL A 117 9.53 13.32 5.10
N PHE A 118 10.04 12.24 5.72
CA PHE A 118 9.28 11.28 6.51
C PHE A 118 8.44 12.03 7.56
N PHE A 119 7.11 11.96 7.47
CA PHE A 119 6.26 12.31 8.60
C PHE A 119 6.39 11.20 9.65
N GLN A 120 7.08 11.53 10.75
CA GLN A 120 7.05 10.82 12.03
C GLN A 120 6.03 11.48 12.95
#